data_AF-A0A095WW84-F1
#
_entry.id   AF-A0A095WW84-F1
#
_cell.length_a   1.000
_cell.length_b   1.000
_cell.length_c   1.000
_cell.angle_alpha   90.00
_cell.angle_beta   90.00
_cell.angle_gamma   90.00
#
_symmetry.space_group_name_H-M   'P 1'
#
loop_
_entity.id
_entity.type
_entity.pdbx_description
1 polymer ?
#
loop_
_entity_poly.entity_id
_entity_poly.type
_entity_poly.pdbx_seq_one_letter_code
_entity_poly.pdbx_strand_id
1 'polypeptide(L)'
;DHNAFEQLQKEIAPDNLEIGLRRPAAKPIPAATGFQFRHDDADFTTAVHRCTGVSKCRADNSGGGEFMCPSFNATKNEIDSTRGRARVLEELANGELIATWDDPRVTRALDLCLACKACAADCPAGIDMAKYRSEVYYRRYRGKVRPASHYLLGRLPVWTRLTATIPGMAAISNTAMKIPPIRNLAFKIAGIDARRQMPHLQSHLFNNWAPKHTCARKTSSVPRSDNGKKYVVLWADSFSQSINDEGARDMIEVLVLAGYT
;
A
#
# COMPACT_ATOMS: atom_id res chain seq x y z
N ASP A 1 -14.10 -63.82 -5.41
CA ASP A 1 -14.07 -62.59 -4.60
C ASP A 1 -13.20 -61.44 -5.11
N HIS A 2 -12.41 -61.62 -6.17
CA HIS A 2 -11.65 -60.50 -6.76
C HIS A 2 -12.56 -59.42 -7.38
N ASN A 3 -13.63 -59.85 -8.05
CA ASN A 3 -14.62 -58.95 -8.68
C ASN A 3 -15.34 -58.04 -7.66
N ALA A 4 -15.70 -58.56 -6.49
CA ALA A 4 -16.41 -57.79 -5.48
C ALA A 4 -15.53 -56.66 -4.89
N PHE A 5 -14.23 -56.93 -4.75
CA PHE A 5 -13.26 -55.96 -4.24
C PHE A 5 -12.96 -54.85 -5.27
N GLU A 6 -12.87 -55.20 -6.55
CA GLU A 6 -12.68 -54.24 -7.65
C GLU A 6 -13.91 -53.32 -7.83
N GLN A 7 -15.11 -53.87 -7.60
CA GLN A 7 -16.37 -53.12 -7.65
C GLN A 7 -16.48 -52.15 -6.47
N LEU A 8 -16.13 -52.59 -5.25
CA LEU A 8 -16.01 -51.73 -4.07
C LEU A 8 -14.95 -50.63 -4.25
N GLN A 9 -13.81 -50.93 -4.90
CA GLN A 9 -12.80 -49.91 -5.20
C GLN A 9 -13.29 -48.87 -6.20
N LYS A 10 -14.14 -49.24 -7.18
CA LYS A 10 -14.77 -48.27 -8.08
C LYS A 10 -15.86 -47.44 -7.40
N GLU A 11 -16.60 -48.02 -6.46
CA GLU A 11 -17.66 -47.32 -5.72
C GLU A 11 -17.12 -46.38 -4.63
N ILE A 12 -15.97 -46.71 -4.03
CA ILE A 12 -15.28 -45.89 -3.02
C ILE A 12 -14.18 -45.02 -3.67
N ALA A 13 -13.93 -45.18 -4.98
CA ALA A 13 -12.95 -44.36 -5.68
C ALA A 13 -13.32 -42.88 -5.48
N PRO A 14 -12.42 -42.06 -4.92
CA PRO A 14 -12.70 -40.64 -4.77
C PRO A 14 -13.02 -40.07 -6.15
N ASP A 15 -14.03 -39.20 -6.21
CA ASP A 15 -14.30 -38.42 -7.42
C ASP A 15 -12.98 -37.85 -7.94
N ASN A 16 -12.83 -37.80 -9.27
CA ASN A 16 -11.62 -37.24 -9.85
C ASN A 16 -11.39 -35.85 -9.23
N LEU A 17 -10.31 -35.72 -8.46
CA LEU A 17 -9.96 -34.52 -7.71
C LEU A 17 -9.97 -33.29 -8.62
N GLU A 18 -9.63 -33.45 -9.90
CA GLU A 18 -9.65 -32.36 -10.90
C GLU A 18 -11.05 -31.85 -11.24
N ILE A 19 -12.08 -32.68 -11.08
CA ILE A 19 -13.49 -32.34 -11.33
C ILE A 19 -14.12 -31.69 -10.08
N GLY A 20 -13.75 -32.15 -8.88
CA GLY A 20 -14.28 -31.68 -7.59
C GLY A 20 -13.50 -30.53 -6.91
N LEU A 21 -12.25 -30.27 -7.30
CA LEU A 21 -11.44 -29.14 -6.77
C LEU A 21 -11.76 -27.80 -7.40
N ARG A 22 -12.72 -27.74 -8.34
CA ARG A 22 -13.13 -26.47 -8.94
C ARG A 22 -13.80 -25.61 -7.89
N ARG A 23 -13.31 -24.37 -7.77
CA ARG A 23 -13.98 -23.27 -7.05
C ARG A 23 -15.34 -23.05 -7.73
N PRO A 24 -16.46 -23.60 -7.25
CA PRO A 24 -17.65 -23.80 -8.08
C PRO A 24 -18.28 -22.49 -8.55
N ALA A 25 -18.03 -21.40 -7.82
CA ALA A 25 -18.58 -20.08 -8.05
C ALA A 25 -17.59 -19.05 -8.63
N ALA A 26 -16.29 -19.34 -8.68
CA ALA A 26 -15.28 -18.31 -8.96
C ALA A 26 -15.15 -18.07 -10.48
N LYS A 27 -15.67 -16.94 -10.98
CA LYS A 27 -15.57 -16.58 -12.40
C LYS A 27 -14.16 -16.05 -12.70
N PRO A 28 -13.51 -16.44 -13.81
CA PRO A 28 -12.24 -15.85 -14.22
C PRO A 28 -12.37 -14.34 -14.43
N ILE A 29 -11.44 -13.57 -13.86
CA ILE A 29 -11.32 -12.13 -14.02
C ILE A 29 -9.91 -11.87 -14.58
N PRO A 30 -9.74 -12.00 -15.91
CA PRO A 30 -8.44 -11.86 -16.53
C PRO A 30 -7.84 -10.48 -16.27
N ALA A 31 -6.51 -10.44 -16.23
CA ALA A 31 -5.72 -9.23 -16.18
C ALA A 31 -6.17 -8.29 -17.30
N ALA A 32 -6.41 -7.04 -16.93
CA ALA A 32 -6.73 -5.98 -17.88
C ALA A 32 -5.47 -5.14 -18.14
N THR A 33 -5.64 -3.92 -18.64
CA THR A 33 -4.60 -2.88 -18.69
C THR A 33 -4.05 -2.45 -17.31
N GLY A 34 -4.49 -3.08 -16.22
CA GLY A 34 -3.99 -2.90 -14.86
C GLY A 34 -2.87 -3.89 -14.53
N PHE A 35 -2.93 -4.52 -13.36
CA PHE A 35 -1.94 -5.54 -12.97
C PHE A 35 -2.06 -6.80 -13.82
N GLN A 36 -0.91 -7.38 -14.15
CA GLN A 36 -0.77 -8.55 -15.02
C GLN A 36 -0.90 -9.90 -14.31
N PHE A 37 -0.91 -9.93 -12.97
CA PHE A 37 -1.08 -11.16 -12.16
C PHE A 37 -0.25 -12.37 -12.66
N ARG A 38 1.03 -12.13 -12.99
CA ARG A 38 1.90 -13.11 -13.69
C ARG A 38 2.11 -14.45 -12.97
N HIS A 39 1.94 -14.48 -11.65
CA HIS A 39 2.07 -15.69 -10.84
C HIS A 39 0.72 -16.38 -10.57
N ASP A 40 -0.35 -15.89 -11.20
CA ASP A 40 -1.74 -16.28 -10.99
C ASP A 40 -2.42 -16.50 -12.35
N ASP A 41 -1.69 -17.01 -13.34
CA ASP A 41 -2.19 -17.26 -14.70
C ASP A 41 -2.84 -16.04 -15.35
N ALA A 42 -2.33 -14.85 -15.02
CA ALA A 42 -2.88 -13.57 -15.44
C ALA A 42 -4.35 -13.37 -15.05
N ASP A 43 -4.76 -13.87 -13.88
CA ASP A 43 -6.14 -13.84 -13.41
C ASP A 43 -6.24 -13.30 -11.97
N PHE A 44 -7.09 -12.28 -11.79
CA PHE A 44 -7.35 -11.68 -10.48
C PHE A 44 -8.06 -12.66 -9.54
N THR A 45 -8.97 -13.47 -10.08
CA THR A 45 -9.70 -14.49 -9.31
C THR A 45 -8.72 -15.51 -8.72
N THR A 46 -7.77 -15.99 -9.52
CA THR A 46 -6.68 -16.86 -9.05
C THR A 46 -5.90 -16.22 -7.90
N ALA A 47 -5.54 -14.94 -8.02
CA ALA A 47 -4.77 -14.22 -7.02
C ALA A 47 -5.49 -14.06 -5.67
N VAL A 48 -6.75 -13.61 -5.65
CA VAL A 48 -7.46 -13.32 -4.39
C VAL A 48 -7.76 -14.59 -3.59
N HIS A 49 -7.98 -15.71 -4.27
CA HIS A 49 -8.26 -17.02 -3.67
C HIS A 49 -7.00 -17.79 -3.25
N ARG A 50 -5.81 -17.17 -3.29
CA ARG A 50 -4.64 -17.75 -2.61
C ARG A 50 -4.84 -17.83 -1.10
N CYS A 51 -5.72 -17.00 -0.54
CA CYS A 51 -5.95 -16.92 0.90
C CYS A 51 -6.57 -18.22 1.42
N THR A 52 -5.79 -18.98 2.19
CA THR A 52 -6.26 -20.24 2.80
C THR A 52 -6.94 -20.04 4.17
N GLY A 53 -7.05 -18.79 4.65
CA GLY A 53 -7.70 -18.49 5.92
C GLY A 53 -6.87 -18.76 7.19
N VAL A 54 -5.59 -19.14 7.06
CA VAL A 54 -4.63 -19.42 8.15
C VAL A 54 -4.49 -18.30 9.21
N SER A 55 -4.92 -17.08 8.92
CA SER A 55 -5.05 -16.01 9.92
C SER A 55 -3.74 -15.49 10.54
N LYS A 56 -2.57 -15.79 9.95
CA LYS A 56 -1.27 -15.21 10.39
C LYS A 56 -1.31 -13.69 10.49
N CYS A 57 -2.01 -13.02 9.57
CA CYS A 57 -2.18 -11.55 9.56
C CYS A 57 -2.90 -10.96 10.79
N ARG A 58 -3.48 -11.80 11.65
CA ARG A 58 -4.16 -11.43 12.91
C ARG A 58 -3.35 -11.81 14.15
N ALA A 59 -2.36 -12.69 14.01
CA ALA A 59 -1.56 -13.14 15.11
C ALA A 59 -0.68 -11.98 15.62
N ASP A 60 -0.63 -11.81 16.94
CA ASP A 60 0.29 -10.85 17.55
C ASP A 60 1.67 -11.48 17.69
N ASN A 61 2.44 -11.37 16.61
CA ASN A 61 3.80 -11.87 16.53
C ASN A 61 4.80 -10.71 16.45
N SER A 62 4.41 -9.55 17.00
CA SER A 62 5.23 -8.32 16.99
C SER A 62 6.60 -8.52 17.65
N GLY A 63 6.69 -9.37 18.68
CA GLY A 63 7.95 -9.75 19.33
C GLY A 63 8.90 -10.58 18.45
N GLY A 64 8.39 -11.21 17.38
CA GLY A 64 9.19 -11.97 16.41
C GLY A 64 9.55 -11.19 15.14
N GLY A 65 9.23 -9.89 15.09
CA GLY A 65 9.42 -9.04 13.90
C GLY A 65 8.40 -9.30 12.79
N GLU A 66 7.35 -10.09 13.04
CA GLU A 66 6.30 -10.36 12.07
C GLU A 66 5.17 -9.32 12.15
N PHE A 67 4.48 -9.13 11.03
CA PHE A 67 3.52 -8.06 10.90
C PHE A 67 2.07 -8.46 11.19
N MET A 68 1.43 -7.70 12.08
CA MET A 68 -0.03 -7.61 12.17
C MET A 68 -0.54 -6.45 11.31
N CYS A 69 -1.67 -6.65 10.61
CA CYS A 69 -2.30 -5.56 9.85
C CYS A 69 -2.63 -4.36 10.76
N PRO A 70 -2.20 -3.11 10.47
CA PRO A 70 -2.32 -2.00 11.41
C PRO A 70 -3.76 -1.54 11.55
N SER A 71 -4.54 -1.64 10.46
CA SER A 71 -5.98 -1.37 10.49
C SER A 71 -6.69 -2.33 11.43
N PHE A 72 -6.43 -3.64 11.31
CA PHE A 72 -6.98 -4.63 12.24
C PHE A 72 -6.47 -4.42 13.66
N ASN A 73 -5.19 -4.07 13.85
CA ASN A 73 -4.67 -3.81 15.18
C ASN A 73 -5.42 -2.65 15.87
N ALA A 74 -5.76 -1.60 15.11
CA ALA A 74 -6.50 -0.45 15.60
C ALA A 74 -8.00 -0.72 15.82
N THR A 75 -8.65 -1.45 14.90
CA THR A 75 -10.12 -1.61 14.94
C THR A 75 -10.59 -2.91 15.60
N LYS A 76 -9.74 -3.94 15.60
CA LYS A 76 -10.04 -5.34 15.98
C LYS A 76 -11.21 -5.96 15.20
N ASN A 77 -11.66 -5.32 14.12
CA ASN A 77 -12.72 -5.82 13.25
C ASN A 77 -12.15 -6.72 12.16
N GLU A 78 -12.69 -7.93 12.03
CA GLU A 78 -12.18 -8.93 11.09
C GLU A 78 -12.03 -8.42 9.65
N ILE A 79 -12.98 -7.60 9.19
CA ILE A 79 -12.99 -7.03 7.83
C ILE A 79 -11.75 -6.17 7.53
N ASP A 80 -11.10 -5.62 8.56
CA ASP A 80 -9.91 -4.77 8.42
C ASP A 80 -8.60 -5.58 8.41
N SER A 81 -8.67 -6.89 8.61
CA SER A 81 -7.52 -7.79 8.47
C SER A 81 -7.26 -8.15 7.00
N THR A 82 -6.05 -8.63 6.70
CA THR A 82 -5.74 -9.15 5.36
C THR A 82 -6.68 -10.28 4.96
N ARG A 83 -6.99 -11.21 5.88
CA ARG A 83 -7.93 -12.32 5.65
C ARG A 83 -9.33 -11.80 5.36
N GLY A 84 -9.86 -10.90 6.17
CA GLY A 84 -11.19 -10.34 5.97
C GLY A 84 -11.33 -9.61 4.64
N ARG A 85 -10.30 -8.84 4.25
CA ARG A 85 -10.24 -8.19 2.93
C ARG A 85 -10.16 -9.19 1.79
N ALA A 86 -9.34 -10.23 1.93
CA ALA A 86 -9.25 -11.29 0.93
C ALA A 86 -10.62 -11.94 0.73
N ARG A 87 -11.34 -12.25 1.81
CA ARG A 87 -12.69 -12.83 1.73
C ARG A 87 -13.67 -11.93 0.99
N VAL A 88 -13.66 -10.62 1.25
CA VAL A 88 -14.52 -9.67 0.51
C VAL A 88 -14.18 -9.65 -0.99
N LEU A 89 -12.91 -9.80 -1.35
CA LEU A 89 -12.49 -9.86 -2.75
C LEU A 89 -12.75 -11.21 -3.42
N GLU A 90 -12.72 -12.31 -2.67
CA GLU A 90 -13.21 -13.62 -3.11
C GLU A 90 -14.71 -13.56 -3.44
N GLU A 91 -15.52 -12.94 -2.57
CA GLU A 91 -16.95 -12.74 -2.84
C GLU A 91 -17.19 -11.88 -4.10
N LEU A 92 -16.36 -10.84 -4.30
CA LEU A 92 -16.37 -10.04 -5.53
C LEU A 92 -16.01 -10.87 -6.78
N ALA A 93 -15.08 -11.81 -6.65
CA ALA A 93 -14.65 -12.68 -7.75
C ALA A 93 -15.68 -13.78 -8.06
N ASN A 94 -16.36 -14.30 -7.04
CA ASN A 94 -17.47 -15.24 -7.19
C ASN A 94 -18.69 -14.57 -7.82
N GLY A 95 -18.94 -13.31 -7.46
CA GLY A 95 -20.09 -12.56 -7.97
C GLY A 95 -21.43 -12.98 -7.36
N GLU A 96 -21.41 -13.66 -6.21
CA GLU A 96 -22.62 -14.09 -5.49
C GLU A 96 -23.15 -12.96 -4.60
N LEU A 97 -22.49 -12.71 -3.46
CA LEU A 97 -22.91 -11.66 -2.52
C LEU A 97 -22.50 -10.27 -3.00
N ILE A 98 -21.39 -10.16 -3.72
CA ILE A 98 -20.83 -8.90 -4.23
C ILE A 98 -20.60 -9.07 -5.73
N ALA A 99 -21.44 -8.42 -6.54
CA ALA A 99 -21.40 -8.60 -7.99
C ALA A 99 -20.56 -7.54 -8.73
N THR A 100 -20.25 -6.40 -8.10
CA THR A 100 -19.66 -5.25 -8.79
C THR A 100 -18.49 -4.61 -8.01
N TRP A 101 -17.52 -4.07 -8.76
CA TRP A 101 -16.39 -3.32 -8.22
C TRP A 101 -16.81 -2.02 -7.51
N ASP A 102 -17.99 -1.50 -7.85
CA ASP A 102 -18.54 -0.29 -7.26
C ASP A 102 -19.34 -0.54 -5.96
N ASP A 103 -19.48 -1.79 -5.52
CA ASP A 103 -20.14 -2.13 -4.27
C ASP A 103 -19.52 -1.41 -3.05
N PRO A 104 -20.33 -0.80 -2.16
CA PRO A 104 -19.85 -0.13 -0.96
C PRO A 104 -19.07 -1.04 0.00
N ARG A 105 -19.40 -2.34 0.06
CA ARG A 105 -18.75 -3.32 0.95
C ARG A 105 -17.29 -3.54 0.56
N VAL A 106 -17.00 -3.56 -0.75
CA VAL A 106 -15.62 -3.64 -1.27
C VAL A 106 -14.82 -2.42 -0.86
N THR A 107 -15.39 -1.22 -1.02
CA THR A 107 -14.70 0.01 -0.63
C THR A 107 -14.47 0.04 0.89
N ARG A 108 -15.47 -0.32 1.70
CA ARG A 108 -15.36 -0.36 3.15
C ARG A 108 -14.24 -1.27 3.64
N ALA A 109 -14.08 -2.45 3.04
CA ALA A 109 -13.00 -3.37 3.40
C ALA A 109 -11.61 -2.80 3.05
N LEU A 110 -11.51 -2.05 1.96
CA LEU A 110 -10.24 -1.54 1.44
C LEU A 110 -9.88 -0.11 1.87
N ASP A 111 -10.82 0.63 2.44
CA ASP A 111 -10.65 2.06 2.73
C ASP A 111 -9.55 2.29 3.78
N LEU A 112 -9.56 1.49 4.86
CA LEU A 112 -8.54 1.54 5.91
C LEU A 112 -7.22 0.85 5.54
N CYS A 113 -7.12 0.23 4.35
CA CYS A 113 -5.89 -0.43 3.91
C CYS A 113 -4.86 0.61 3.48
N LEU A 114 -3.76 0.71 4.24
CA LEU A 114 -2.66 1.65 3.98
C LEU A 114 -1.79 1.27 2.76
N ALA A 115 -2.04 0.12 2.14
CA ALA A 115 -1.19 -0.44 1.09
C ALA A 115 0.30 -0.54 1.51
N CYS A 116 0.56 -0.80 2.79
CA CYS A 116 1.91 -0.88 3.39
C CYS A 116 2.73 -2.11 2.95
N LYS A 117 2.14 -3.02 2.15
CA LYS A 117 2.78 -4.22 1.58
C LYS A 117 3.30 -5.28 2.56
N ALA A 118 3.19 -5.09 3.87
CA ALA A 118 3.63 -6.13 4.80
C ALA A 118 2.86 -7.45 4.66
N CYS A 119 1.57 -7.41 4.25
CA CYS A 119 0.85 -8.62 3.84
C CYS A 119 1.53 -9.41 2.71
N ALA A 120 2.15 -8.72 1.75
CA ALA A 120 2.84 -9.34 0.62
C ALA A 120 4.20 -9.94 1.04
N ALA A 121 4.81 -9.40 2.10
CA ALA A 121 6.07 -9.91 2.64
C ALA A 121 5.86 -11.13 3.54
N ASP A 122 4.88 -11.07 4.45
CA ASP A 122 4.80 -12.02 5.57
C ASP A 122 3.77 -13.14 5.39
N CYS A 123 2.86 -13.00 4.42
CA CYS A 123 1.81 -14.00 4.21
C CYS A 123 2.37 -15.25 3.49
N PRO A 124 2.30 -16.44 4.10
CA PRO A 124 2.81 -17.67 3.48
C PRO A 124 2.02 -18.06 2.22
N ALA A 125 0.79 -17.57 2.08
CA ALA A 125 -0.03 -17.77 0.90
C ALA A 125 0.25 -16.75 -0.24
N GLY A 126 1.20 -15.81 -0.06
CA GLY A 126 1.57 -14.85 -1.10
C GLY A 126 0.48 -13.83 -1.43
N ILE A 127 -0.30 -13.40 -0.44
CA ILE A 127 -1.36 -12.39 -0.58
C ILE A 127 -0.77 -10.99 -0.66
N ASP A 128 -1.06 -10.28 -1.75
CA ASP A 128 -0.64 -8.89 -1.94
C ASP A 128 -1.85 -7.94 -1.95
N MET A 129 -2.33 -7.59 -0.76
CA MET A 129 -3.50 -6.72 -0.60
C MET A 129 -3.27 -5.30 -1.13
N ALA A 130 -2.01 -4.84 -1.20
CA ALA A 130 -1.67 -3.55 -1.78
C ALA A 130 -1.90 -3.55 -3.30
N LYS A 131 -1.46 -4.62 -3.99
CA LYS A 131 -1.75 -4.86 -5.40
C LYS A 131 -3.26 -5.02 -5.64
N TYR A 132 -3.95 -5.82 -4.83
CA TYR A 132 -5.39 -6.07 -5.01
C TYR A 132 -6.21 -4.79 -4.83
N ARG A 133 -5.94 -4.00 -3.78
CA ARG A 133 -6.59 -2.69 -3.59
C ARG A 133 -6.40 -1.77 -4.79
N SER A 134 -5.18 -1.74 -5.34
CA SER A 134 -4.85 -0.90 -6.48
C SER A 134 -5.61 -1.34 -7.74
N GLU A 135 -5.72 -2.64 -8.00
CA GLU A 135 -6.52 -3.19 -9.11
C GLU A 135 -8.02 -2.90 -8.93
N VAL A 136 -8.55 -3.08 -7.71
CA VAL A 136 -9.95 -2.78 -7.41
C VAL A 136 -10.27 -1.32 -7.68
N TYR A 137 -9.45 -0.39 -7.20
CA TYR A 137 -9.64 1.03 -7.49
C TYR A 137 -9.36 1.39 -8.95
N TYR A 138 -8.49 0.67 -9.65
CA TYR A 138 -8.31 0.84 -11.09
C TYR A 138 -9.62 0.52 -11.83
N ARG A 139 -10.21 -0.66 -11.57
CA ARG A 139 -11.44 -1.10 -12.22
C ARG A 139 -12.66 -0.30 -11.79
N ARG A 140 -12.81 -0.01 -10.49
CA ARG A 140 -13.91 0.78 -9.93
C ARG A 140 -14.03 2.15 -10.59
N TYR A 141 -12.91 2.83 -10.80
CA TYR A 141 -12.87 4.21 -11.33
C TYR A 141 -12.51 4.28 -12.81
N ARG A 142 -12.49 3.16 -13.55
CA ARG A 142 -12.26 3.19 -15.00
C ARG A 142 -13.41 3.91 -15.69
N GLY A 143 -13.12 5.00 -16.39
CA GLY A 143 -14.13 5.84 -17.04
C GLY A 143 -15.01 6.65 -16.06
N LYS A 144 -14.69 6.68 -14.76
CA LYS A 144 -15.44 7.43 -13.73
C LYS A 144 -14.54 8.46 -13.06
N VAL A 145 -15.13 9.56 -12.58
CA VAL A 145 -14.42 10.57 -11.80
C VAL A 145 -14.05 10.00 -10.42
N ARG A 146 -12.82 10.26 -9.96
CA ARG A 146 -12.36 9.86 -8.62
C ARG A 146 -12.74 10.92 -7.56
N PRO A 147 -12.85 10.53 -6.28
CA PRO A 147 -13.00 11.50 -5.19
C PRO A 147 -11.90 12.57 -5.20
N ALA A 148 -12.23 13.79 -4.75
CA ALA A 148 -11.29 14.91 -4.69
C ALA A 148 -10.00 14.57 -3.94
N SER A 149 -10.11 13.80 -2.85
CA SER A 149 -8.98 13.33 -2.04
C SER A 149 -7.97 12.50 -2.84
N HIS A 150 -8.42 11.71 -3.82
CA HIS A 150 -7.53 10.91 -4.67
C HIS A 150 -6.64 11.80 -5.55
N TYR A 151 -7.19 12.90 -6.08
CA TYR A 151 -6.42 13.84 -6.90
C TYR A 151 -5.51 14.73 -6.06
N LEU A 152 -5.99 15.18 -4.90
CA LEU A 152 -5.20 15.99 -3.98
C LEU A 152 -4.00 15.21 -3.43
N LEU A 153 -4.26 14.05 -2.82
CA LEU A 153 -3.22 13.22 -2.21
C LEU A 153 -2.35 12.52 -3.25
N GLY A 154 -2.93 12.10 -4.39
CA GLY A 154 -2.17 11.52 -5.50
C GLY A 154 -1.17 12.49 -6.14
N ARG A 155 -1.39 13.81 -6.00
CA ARG A 155 -0.45 14.85 -6.45
C ARG A 155 0.27 15.54 -5.28
N LEU A 156 0.25 14.95 -4.08
CA LEU A 156 0.88 15.52 -2.88
C LEU A 156 2.36 15.91 -3.09
N PRO A 157 3.21 15.12 -3.78
CA PRO A 157 4.60 15.53 -4.04
C PRO A 157 4.70 16.81 -4.88
N VAL A 158 3.75 17.06 -5.78
CA VAL A 158 3.70 18.29 -6.59
C VAL A 158 3.33 19.49 -5.72
N TRP A 159 2.28 19.36 -4.92
CA TRP A 159 1.80 20.45 -4.04
C TRP A 159 2.84 20.83 -2.99
N THR A 160 3.43 19.84 -2.33
CA THR A 160 4.43 20.06 -1.27
C THR A 160 5.73 20.64 -1.82
N ARG A 161 6.12 20.25 -3.05
CA ARG A 161 7.23 20.88 -3.75
C ARG A 161 6.93 22.34 -4.04
N LEU A 162 5.74 22.67 -4.55
CA LEU A 162 5.35 24.06 -4.79
C LEU A 162 5.41 24.91 -3.52
N THR A 163 4.89 24.41 -2.39
CA THR A 163 4.94 25.13 -1.11
C THR A 163 6.36 25.31 -0.58
N ALA A 164 7.26 24.36 -0.85
CA ALA A 164 8.66 24.43 -0.45
C ALA A 164 9.54 25.28 -1.39
N THR A 165 9.14 25.48 -2.64
CA THR A 165 9.92 26.27 -3.62
C THR A 165 9.48 27.72 -3.74
N ILE A 166 8.20 28.02 -3.57
CA ILE A 166 7.68 29.39 -3.72
C ILE A 166 7.83 30.12 -2.37
N PRO A 167 8.58 31.23 -2.31
CA PRO A 167 8.79 31.98 -1.08
C PRO A 167 7.47 32.39 -0.42
N GLY A 168 7.35 32.18 0.90
CA GLY A 168 6.18 32.56 1.68
C GLY A 168 4.97 31.62 1.58
N MET A 169 4.87 30.75 0.57
CA MET A 169 3.69 29.87 0.39
C MET A 169 3.48 28.90 1.55
N ALA A 170 4.55 28.30 2.08
CA ALA A 170 4.46 27.46 3.28
C ALA A 170 3.96 28.25 4.49
N ALA A 171 4.47 29.47 4.73
CA ALA A 171 4.06 30.30 5.86
C ALA A 171 2.59 30.73 5.77
N ILE A 172 2.14 31.13 4.58
CA ILE A 172 0.73 31.48 4.31
C ILE A 172 -0.16 30.25 4.55
N SER A 173 0.21 29.10 3.99
CA SER A 173 -0.56 27.86 4.12
C SER A 173 -0.65 27.42 5.59
N ASN A 174 0.46 27.40 6.31
CA ASN A 174 0.50 27.03 7.73
C ASN A 174 -0.32 28.00 8.60
N THR A 175 -0.31 29.30 8.29
CA THR A 175 -1.07 30.31 9.03
C THR A 175 -2.58 30.19 8.76
N ALA A 176 -2.97 30.04 7.49
CA ALA A 176 -4.36 29.84 7.10
C ALA A 176 -4.96 28.59 7.76
N MET A 177 -4.18 27.52 7.88
CA MET A 177 -4.62 26.25 8.48
C MET A 177 -4.74 26.27 10.00
N LYS A 178 -4.25 27.33 10.68
CA LYS A 178 -4.51 27.55 12.11
C LYS A 178 -5.95 28.02 12.37
N ILE A 179 -6.62 28.60 11.38
CA ILE A 179 -7.97 29.15 11.50
C ILE A 179 -8.98 28.00 11.32
N PRO A 180 -9.69 27.55 12.38
CA PRO A 180 -10.56 26.36 12.31
C PRO A 180 -11.62 26.38 11.21
N PRO A 181 -12.36 27.48 10.95
CA PRO A 181 -13.36 27.48 9.88
C PRO A 181 -12.74 27.31 8.49
N ILE A 182 -11.57 27.93 8.24
CA ILE A 182 -10.84 27.80 6.97
C ILE A 182 -10.35 26.36 6.80
N ARG A 183 -9.73 25.80 7.83
CA ARG A 183 -9.24 24.41 7.83
C ARG A 183 -10.37 23.41 7.59
N ASN A 184 -11.47 23.54 8.32
CA ASN A 184 -12.60 22.61 8.23
C ASN A 184 -13.25 22.67 6.84
N LEU A 185 -13.38 23.88 6.27
CA LEU A 185 -13.87 24.05 4.90
C LEU A 185 -12.90 23.43 3.88
N ALA A 186 -11.60 23.71 4.00
CA ALA A 186 -10.59 23.15 3.12
C ALA A 186 -10.59 21.61 3.16
N PHE A 187 -10.66 21.01 4.35
CA PHE A 187 -10.69 19.56 4.51
C PHE A 187 -11.97 18.95 3.95
N LYS A 188 -13.13 19.58 4.18
CA LYS A 188 -14.40 19.14 3.60
C LYS A 188 -14.38 19.15 2.06
N ILE A 189 -13.87 20.22 1.44
CA ILE A 189 -13.71 20.33 -0.02
C ILE A 189 -12.72 19.29 -0.53
N ALA A 190 -11.63 19.07 0.19
CA ALA A 190 -10.62 18.07 -0.13
C ALA A 190 -11.09 16.60 0.04
N GLY A 191 -12.25 16.36 0.65
CA GLY A 191 -12.71 15.02 1.00
C GLY A 191 -11.87 14.37 2.10
N ILE A 192 -11.34 15.18 3.03
CA ILE A 192 -10.54 14.76 4.18
C ILE A 192 -11.37 14.97 5.45
N ASP A 193 -11.24 14.06 6.41
CA ASP A 193 -11.90 14.17 7.72
C ASP A 193 -11.45 15.46 8.45
N ALA A 194 -12.41 16.34 8.77
CA ALA A 194 -12.16 17.64 9.41
C ALA A 194 -11.53 17.56 10.80
N ARG A 195 -11.56 16.38 11.45
CA ARG A 195 -10.90 16.12 12.74
C ARG A 195 -9.38 15.91 12.60
N ARG A 196 -8.89 15.70 11.38
CA ARG A 196 -7.45 15.58 11.12
C ARG A 196 -6.75 16.93 11.36
N GLN A 197 -5.45 16.85 11.55
CA GLN A 197 -4.57 18.02 11.56
C GLN A 197 -3.76 18.04 10.27
N MET A 198 -3.51 19.23 9.76
CA MET A 198 -2.62 19.39 8.61
C MET A 198 -1.17 19.24 9.09
N PRO A 199 -0.34 18.43 8.42
CA PRO A 199 1.09 18.45 8.68
C PRO A 199 1.65 19.84 8.43
N HIS A 200 2.64 20.24 9.23
CA HIS A 200 3.34 21.50 9.03
C HIS A 200 4.14 21.43 7.72
N LEU A 201 3.92 22.39 6.81
CA LEU A 201 4.67 22.44 5.55
C LEU A 201 6.00 23.15 5.73
N GLN A 202 7.06 22.61 5.14
CA GLN A 202 8.38 23.23 5.11
C GLN A 202 8.51 24.25 3.98
N SER A 203 9.36 25.27 4.20
CA SER A 203 9.64 26.34 3.24
C SER A 203 10.92 26.10 2.42
N HIS A 204 11.51 24.92 2.52
CA HIS A 204 12.71 24.55 1.78
C HIS A 204 12.64 23.06 1.42
N LEU A 205 13.44 22.68 0.43
CA LEU A 205 13.63 21.28 0.04
C LEU A 205 14.87 20.72 0.72
N PHE A 206 14.81 19.46 1.15
CA PHE A 206 15.97 18.77 1.73
C PHE A 206 17.20 18.83 0.80
N ASN A 207 17.01 18.62 -0.50
CA ASN A 207 18.12 18.74 -1.48
C ASN A 207 18.76 20.14 -1.59
N ASN A 208 18.10 21.20 -1.12
CA ASN A 208 18.69 22.54 -1.05
C ASN A 208 19.46 22.76 0.25
N TRP A 209 19.10 22.00 1.29
CA TRP A 209 19.74 22.00 2.60
C TRP A 209 20.99 21.11 2.60
N ALA A 210 20.87 19.85 2.18
CA ALA A 210 21.90 18.81 2.33
C ALA A 210 23.31 19.22 1.82
N PRO A 211 23.49 19.83 0.63
CA PRO A 211 24.83 20.20 0.14
C PRO A 211 25.55 21.27 0.98
N LYS A 212 24.84 21.99 1.85
CA LYS A 212 25.43 22.98 2.76
C LYS A 212 25.96 22.34 4.05
N HIS A 213 25.56 21.10 4.32
CA HIS A 213 25.80 20.38 5.57
C HIS A 213 26.55 19.05 5.36
N THR A 214 26.87 18.69 4.12
CA THR A 214 27.74 17.58 3.79
C THR A 214 29.11 18.09 3.33
N CYS A 215 30.16 17.32 3.57
CA CYS A 215 31.49 17.57 2.99
C CYS A 215 31.53 17.27 1.47
N ALA A 216 30.45 16.66 0.94
CA ALA A 216 30.29 16.34 -0.45
C ALA A 216 29.89 17.58 -1.27
N ARG A 217 30.89 18.18 -1.92
CA ARG A 217 30.67 19.14 -3.00
C ARG A 217 29.76 18.51 -4.05
N LYS A 218 28.74 19.24 -4.56
CA LYS A 218 27.93 18.84 -5.73
C LYS A 218 28.87 18.35 -6.85
N THR A 219 29.07 17.05 -6.94
CA THR A 219 29.95 16.41 -7.92
C THR A 219 29.04 15.51 -8.73
N SER A 220 28.92 15.81 -10.02
CA SER A 220 28.06 15.09 -10.97
C SER A 220 28.61 13.71 -11.33
N SER A 221 29.76 13.33 -10.78
CA SER A 221 30.42 12.05 -10.99
C SER A 221 30.43 11.26 -9.70
N VAL A 222 30.04 9.98 -9.75
CA VAL A 222 30.27 9.03 -8.67
C VAL A 222 31.77 9.06 -8.34
N PRO A 223 32.17 9.51 -7.14
CA PRO A 223 33.58 9.58 -6.80
C PRO A 223 34.16 8.16 -6.84
N ARG A 224 35.25 8.01 -7.59
CA ARG A 224 36.00 6.76 -7.65
C ARG A 224 36.50 6.48 -6.25
N SER A 225 36.30 5.25 -5.74
CA SER A 225 36.83 4.86 -4.42
C SER A 225 38.34 4.99 -4.46
N ASP A 226 38.84 6.10 -3.94
CA ASP A 226 40.24 6.45 -3.93
C ASP A 226 40.60 6.83 -2.49
N ASN A 227 41.62 6.17 -1.94
CA ASN A 227 42.17 6.42 -0.61
C ASN A 227 41.22 6.27 0.59
N GLY A 228 40.55 5.11 0.73
CA GLY A 228 39.87 4.74 1.99
C GLY A 228 38.63 5.57 2.36
N LYS A 229 38.16 6.45 1.47
CA LYS A 229 36.92 7.22 1.66
C LYS A 229 35.69 6.34 1.45
N LYS A 230 34.76 6.39 2.39
CA LYS A 230 33.47 5.69 2.32
C LYS A 230 32.42 6.60 1.70
N TYR A 231 31.73 6.12 0.68
CA TYR A 231 30.66 6.86 0.01
C TYR A 231 29.30 6.29 0.36
N VAL A 232 28.31 7.16 0.48
CA VAL A 232 26.91 6.78 0.70
C VAL A 232 25.99 7.66 -0.13
N VAL A 233 24.96 7.05 -0.71
CA VAL A 233 23.89 7.79 -1.39
C VAL A 233 22.68 7.81 -0.48
N LEU A 234 22.31 9.00 -0.01
CA LEU A 234 21.07 9.20 0.73
C LEU A 234 19.95 9.61 -0.22
N TRP A 235 18.91 8.78 -0.32
CA TRP A 235 17.71 9.09 -1.08
C TRP A 235 16.60 9.53 -0.15
N ALA A 236 16.27 10.83 -0.16
CA ALA A 236 15.08 11.34 0.54
C ALA A 236 13.82 11.04 -0.27
N ASP A 237 12.84 10.38 0.37
CA ASP A 237 11.52 10.19 -0.24
C ASP A 237 10.76 11.52 -0.40
N SER A 238 9.58 11.48 -1.03
CA SER A 238 8.79 12.71 -1.28
C SER A 238 8.35 13.43 -0.01
N PHE A 239 8.19 12.74 1.12
CA PHE A 239 7.83 13.31 2.41
C PHE A 239 9.05 13.95 3.07
N SER A 240 10.17 13.23 3.14
CA SER A 240 11.43 13.77 3.67
C SER A 240 11.98 14.93 2.84
N GLN A 241 11.64 14.96 1.55
CA GLN A 241 12.11 16.00 0.64
C GLN A 241 11.42 17.36 0.85
N SER A 242 10.16 17.41 1.28
CA SER A 242 9.34 18.64 1.24
C SER A 242 8.39 18.86 2.42
N ILE A 243 8.23 17.90 3.33
CA ILE A 243 7.30 18.00 4.48
C ILE A 243 8.05 17.91 5.81
N ASN A 244 8.84 16.86 6.03
CA ASN A 244 9.63 16.74 7.25
C ASN A 244 10.98 16.08 6.95
N ASP A 245 12.02 16.90 6.91
CA ASP A 245 13.39 16.48 6.64
C ASP A 245 14.22 16.11 7.88
N GLU A 246 13.67 16.18 9.11
CA GLU A 246 14.39 15.92 10.37
C GLU A 246 15.15 14.59 10.35
N GLY A 247 14.47 13.47 10.12
CA GLY A 247 15.13 12.16 10.05
C GLY A 247 16.15 12.02 8.91
N ALA A 248 15.99 12.77 7.80
CA ALA A 248 16.96 12.77 6.72
C ALA A 248 18.22 13.59 7.07
N ARG A 249 18.07 14.63 7.90
CA ARG A 249 19.20 15.41 8.44
C ARG A 249 19.96 14.62 9.49
N ASP A 250 19.26 13.99 10.42
CA ASP A 250 19.87 13.14 11.45
C ASP A 250 20.67 12.01 10.81
N MET A 251 20.15 11.43 9.72
CA MET A 251 20.87 10.43 8.94
C MET A 251 22.17 10.98 8.34
N ILE A 252 22.17 12.21 7.81
CA ILE A 252 23.40 12.86 7.32
C ILE A 252 24.39 13.03 8.47
N GLU A 253 23.96 13.51 9.62
CA GLU A 253 24.83 13.74 10.77
C GLU A 253 25.51 12.44 11.23
N VAL A 254 24.74 11.37 11.39
CA VAL A 254 25.24 10.05 11.77
C VAL A 254 26.24 9.50 10.74
N LEU A 255 25.94 9.64 9.44
CA LEU A 255 26.81 9.17 8.37
C LEU A 255 28.13 9.94 8.31
N VAL A 256 28.08 11.27 8.47
CA VAL A 256 29.28 12.11 8.53
C VAL A 256 30.14 11.76 9.74
N LEU A 257 29.54 11.57 10.92
CA LEU A 257 30.24 11.13 12.13
C LEU A 257 30.88 9.73 11.96
N ALA A 258 30.24 8.84 11.21
CA ALA A 258 30.78 7.51 10.89
C ALA A 258 31.86 7.53 9.77
N GLY A 259 32.24 8.71 9.28
CA GLY A 259 33.29 8.89 8.28
C GLY A 259 32.84 8.63 6.84
N TYR A 260 31.52 8.67 6.57
CA TYR A 260 31.00 8.65 5.22
C TYR A 260 30.98 10.07 4.62
N THR A 261 31.20 10.13 3.31
CA THR A 261 31.09 11.34 2.49
C THR A 261 30.02 11.19 1.43
#